data_AF-A0AAQ3M7G3-F1
#
_entry.id   AF-A0AAQ3M7G3-F1
#
_cell.length_a   1.000
_cell.length_b   1.000
_cell.length_c   1.000
_cell.angle_alpha   90.00
_cell.angle_beta   90.00
_cell.angle_gamma   90.00
#
_symmetry.space_group_name_H-M   'P 1'
#
loop_
_entity.id
_entity.type
_entity.pdbx_description
1 polymer ?
#
loop_
_entity_poly.entity_id
_entity_poly.type
_entity_poly.pdbx_seq_one_letter_code
_entity_poly.pdbx_strand_id
1 'polypeptide(L)'
;MSTPNLAHSDGQDDWEIVETPQSAERGHTAGCHVSYKIVRNGRRACPSHAILSGPDLKKPEVIVGDKRQVFQQEQSPLFCLPTELRLRIYELVLRIETPTVTLTRWQKYHSQRGLHSVLTLLETCRRIHAETELIFYDINTIVIPSMNPYDTCYMNTVSPKRLHAIKSLIVQVSSSSDALAKLQDVALRFRVHKLIVERHQSVRFIDVRSWAYFRQQMQAEVENMSELKDIDFITPSAKGNISEDELRRLQKLNAIDDTLRLVVDLK
;
A
#
# COMPACT_ATOMS: atom_id res chain seq x y z
N MET A 1 -32.61 -19.80 -23.39
CA MET A 1 -31.29 -19.13 -23.40
C MET A 1 -30.89 -18.94 -21.96
N SER A 2 -29.99 -19.79 -21.47
CA SER A 2 -29.61 -19.88 -20.06
C SER A 2 -28.48 -18.89 -19.77
N THR A 3 -28.68 -17.97 -18.83
CA THR A 3 -27.63 -17.10 -18.31
C THR A 3 -26.75 -17.86 -17.31
N PRO A 4 -25.42 -17.68 -17.35
CA PRO A 4 -24.54 -18.35 -16.41
C PRO A 4 -24.66 -17.69 -15.02
N ASN A 5 -24.94 -18.49 -14.00
CA ASN A 5 -24.88 -18.10 -12.59
C ASN A 5 -23.42 -17.82 -12.20
N LEU A 6 -23.08 -16.54 -12.05
CA LEU A 6 -21.84 -16.11 -11.40
C LEU A 6 -21.99 -16.30 -9.88
N ALA A 7 -21.43 -17.38 -9.36
CA ALA A 7 -21.31 -17.61 -7.93
C ALA A 7 -20.39 -16.54 -7.32
N HIS A 8 -20.94 -15.66 -6.48
CA HIS A 8 -20.15 -14.76 -5.64
C HIS A 8 -19.53 -15.55 -4.49
N SER A 9 -18.22 -15.81 -4.59
CA SER A 9 -17.44 -16.28 -3.46
C SER A 9 -17.27 -15.13 -2.47
N ASP A 10 -17.65 -15.33 -1.21
CA ASP A 10 -17.21 -14.50 -0.08
C ASP A 10 -15.68 -14.56 -0.01
N GLY A 11 -15.03 -13.64 -0.71
CA GLY A 11 -13.59 -13.55 -0.86
C GLY A 11 -13.00 -12.90 0.38
N GLN A 12 -12.35 -13.72 1.20
CA GLN A 12 -11.43 -13.23 2.22
C GLN A 12 -10.25 -12.55 1.52
N ASP A 13 -10.05 -11.26 1.77
CA ASP A 13 -9.03 -10.45 1.12
C ASP A 13 -7.68 -10.60 1.81
N ASP A 14 -6.77 -11.31 1.15
CA ASP A 14 -5.39 -11.54 1.59
C ASP A 14 -4.43 -10.57 0.86
N TRP A 15 -3.40 -10.10 1.57
CA TRP A 15 -2.39 -9.14 1.07
C TRP A 15 -0.98 -9.70 1.21
N GLU A 16 -0.12 -9.39 0.25
CA GLU A 16 1.27 -9.80 0.13
C GLU A 16 2.19 -8.57 0.05
N ILE A 17 3.43 -8.69 0.55
CA ILE A 17 4.47 -7.68 0.38
C ILE A 17 5.31 -8.11 -0.81
N VAL A 18 5.40 -7.24 -1.79
CA VAL A 18 6.39 -7.38 -2.85
C VAL A 18 7.49 -6.36 -2.56
N GLU A 19 8.66 -6.86 -2.16
CA GLU A 19 9.87 -6.05 -2.14
C GLU A 19 10.15 -5.64 -3.59
N THR A 20 10.18 -4.33 -3.82
CA THR A 20 10.46 -3.80 -5.16
C THR A 20 11.95 -3.53 -5.23
N PRO A 21 12.72 -4.26 -6.06
CA PRO A 21 14.14 -3.96 -6.21
C PRO A 21 14.31 -2.51 -6.69
N GLN A 22 15.28 -1.80 -6.12
CA GLN A 22 15.61 -0.45 -6.57
C GLN A 22 15.87 -0.46 -8.07
N SER A 23 15.32 0.52 -8.79
CA SER A 23 15.35 0.67 -10.25
C SER A 23 16.76 0.84 -10.88
N ALA A 24 17.84 0.58 -10.14
CA ALA A 24 19.20 0.65 -10.62
C ALA A 24 19.60 -0.70 -11.26
N GLU A 25 19.59 -0.69 -12.58
CA GLU A 25 20.19 -1.70 -13.47
C GLU A 25 19.55 -3.10 -13.43
N ARG A 26 18.87 -3.44 -14.53
CA ARG A 26 18.43 -4.83 -14.83
C ARG A 26 19.64 -5.72 -15.11
N GLY A 27 20.45 -6.00 -14.09
CA GLY A 27 21.13 -7.29 -13.95
C GLY A 27 20.18 -8.26 -13.27
N HIS A 28 20.15 -9.52 -13.68
CA HIS A 28 19.30 -10.55 -13.07
C HIS A 28 19.74 -10.87 -11.63
N THR A 29 19.46 -9.99 -10.67
CA THR A 29 19.41 -10.35 -9.25
C THR A 29 17.96 -10.69 -8.93
N ALA A 30 17.71 -11.94 -8.55
CA ALA A 30 16.40 -12.40 -8.13
C ALA A 30 15.89 -11.48 -7.00
N GLY A 31 14.87 -10.66 -7.30
CA GLY A 31 14.18 -9.90 -6.26
C GLY A 31 13.57 -10.88 -5.26
N CYS A 32 13.68 -10.57 -3.98
CA CYS A 32 13.06 -11.37 -2.93
C CYS A 32 11.54 -11.14 -3.00
N HIS A 33 10.83 -12.07 -3.61
CA HIS A 33 9.37 -12.07 -3.64
C HIS A 33 8.88 -12.78 -2.37
N VAL A 34 8.08 -12.12 -1.52
CA VAL A 34 7.71 -12.71 -0.22
C VAL A 34 6.23 -12.54 0.16
N SER A 35 5.55 -13.69 0.13
CA SER A 35 4.09 -13.79 0.18
C SER A 35 3.54 -14.08 1.60
N TYR A 36 2.35 -13.58 1.99
CA TYR A 36 1.65 -13.99 3.24
C TYR A 36 0.11 -13.80 3.21
N LYS A 37 -0.60 -14.23 4.27
CA LYS A 37 -2.05 -14.45 4.31
C LYS A 37 -2.72 -13.93 5.61
N ILE A 38 -3.22 -12.69 5.60
CA ILE A 38 -4.01 -12.16 6.74
C ILE A 38 -5.46 -12.66 6.71
N VAL A 39 -5.72 -13.78 7.38
CA VAL A 39 -7.08 -14.30 7.62
C VAL A 39 -7.81 -13.42 8.64
N ARG A 40 -8.57 -12.41 8.17
CA ARG A 40 -9.57 -11.75 9.02
C ARG A 40 -10.73 -12.69 9.30
N ASN A 41 -10.79 -13.27 10.49
CA ASN A 41 -12.01 -13.91 11.01
C ASN A 41 -13.03 -12.82 11.39
N GLY A 42 -13.63 -12.18 10.38
CA GLY A 42 -14.67 -11.18 10.56
C GLY A 42 -15.85 -11.47 9.66
N ARG A 43 -16.91 -12.07 10.20
CA ARG A 43 -18.22 -12.11 9.55
C ARG A 43 -18.71 -10.68 9.39
N ARG A 44 -18.57 -10.09 8.21
CA ARG A 44 -19.42 -8.98 7.76
C ARG A 44 -19.94 -9.33 6.39
N ALA A 45 -21.17 -9.81 6.36
CA ALA A 45 -21.97 -9.82 5.15
C ALA A 45 -22.17 -8.36 4.72
N CYS A 46 -21.80 -8.03 3.49
CA CYS A 46 -22.28 -6.82 2.84
C CYS A 46 -23.81 -6.95 2.70
N PRO A 47 -24.63 -5.97 3.12
CA PRO A 47 -26.05 -5.98 2.82
C PRO A 47 -26.23 -5.65 1.33
N SER A 48 -26.20 -6.67 0.49
CA SER A 48 -26.63 -6.51 -0.90
C SER A 48 -28.16 -6.56 -0.92
N HIS A 49 -28.78 -5.40 -1.11
CA HIS A 49 -30.21 -5.28 -1.31
C HIS A 49 -30.62 -5.95 -2.62
N ALA A 50 -31.14 -7.17 -2.54
CA ALA A 50 -32.02 -7.75 -3.56
C ALA A 50 -32.92 -8.79 -2.88
N ILE A 51 -34.11 -8.34 -2.45
CA ILE A 51 -35.19 -9.21 -1.99
C ILE A 51 -35.87 -9.76 -3.25
N LEU A 52 -35.59 -11.02 -3.57
CA LEU A 52 -36.45 -11.83 -4.44
C LEU A 52 -36.82 -13.11 -3.68
N SER A 53 -38.07 -13.16 -3.25
CA SER A 53 -38.70 -14.27 -2.56
C SER A 53 -38.84 -15.46 -3.51
N GLY A 54 -37.99 -16.48 -3.33
CA GLY A 54 -38.08 -17.77 -4.00
C GLY A 54 -38.38 -18.90 -3.01
N PRO A 55 -38.98 -20.01 -3.48
CA PRO A 55 -39.48 -21.07 -2.61
C PRO A 55 -38.37 -21.92 -1.96
N ASP A 56 -38.65 -22.21 -0.68
CA ASP A 56 -38.00 -23.06 0.32
C ASP A 56 -37.03 -24.15 -0.19
N LEU A 57 -35.76 -23.76 -0.43
CA LEU A 57 -34.64 -24.70 -0.58
C LEU A 57 -34.04 -24.98 0.79
N LYS A 58 -34.07 -26.25 1.20
CA LYS A 58 -33.53 -26.78 2.46
C LYS A 58 -32.14 -26.19 2.73
N LYS A 59 -32.09 -25.36 3.77
CA LYS A 59 -30.90 -24.66 4.27
C LYS A 59 -29.81 -25.70 4.55
N PRO A 60 -28.66 -25.69 3.83
CA PRO A 60 -27.58 -26.62 4.12
C PRO A 60 -27.12 -26.39 5.57
N GLU A 61 -27.07 -27.47 6.35
CA GLU A 61 -26.54 -27.44 7.72
C GLU A 61 -25.11 -26.92 7.66
N VAL A 62 -24.93 -25.68 8.11
CA VAL A 62 -23.62 -25.05 8.25
C VAL A 62 -22.92 -25.82 9.35
N ILE A 63 -21.98 -26.69 8.96
CA ILE A 63 -21.05 -27.34 9.88
C ILE A 63 -20.30 -26.21 10.58
N VAL A 64 -20.70 -25.91 11.82
CA VAL A 64 -20.09 -24.90 12.67
C VAL A 64 -18.68 -25.39 12.97
N GLY A 65 -17.72 -24.84 12.22
CA GLY A 65 -16.32 -25.23 12.25
C GLY A 65 -15.77 -25.35 13.66
N ASP A 66 -15.06 -26.45 13.85
CA ASP A 66 -14.30 -26.83 15.03
C ASP A 66 -13.63 -25.60 15.68
N LYS A 67 -14.06 -25.25 16.89
CA LYS A 67 -13.52 -24.10 17.63
C LYS A 67 -12.13 -24.49 18.12
N ARG A 68 -11.13 -24.37 17.26
CA ARG A 68 -9.73 -24.53 17.63
C ARG A 68 -9.46 -23.70 18.88
N GLN A 69 -9.13 -24.38 19.97
CA GLN A 69 -8.83 -23.76 21.25
C GLN A 69 -7.58 -22.89 21.07
N VAL A 70 -7.75 -21.58 21.23
CA VAL A 70 -6.64 -20.63 21.15
C VAL A 70 -5.96 -20.61 22.51
N PHE A 71 -4.82 -21.29 22.63
CA PHE A 71 -4.02 -21.26 23.86
C PHE A 71 -3.32 -19.90 24.00
N GLN A 72 -3.31 -19.35 25.21
CA GLN A 72 -2.50 -18.18 25.51
C GLN A 72 -1.03 -18.60 25.51
N GLN A 73 -0.19 -17.89 24.75
CA GLN A 73 1.21 -18.24 24.57
C GLN A 73 2.11 -17.75 25.72
N GLU A 74 1.62 -17.68 26.96
CA GLU A 74 2.37 -17.14 28.11
C GLU A 74 3.70 -17.87 28.37
N GLN A 75 3.82 -19.10 27.89
CA GLN A 75 5.03 -19.91 27.98
C GLN A 75 6.14 -19.49 26.99
N SER A 76 5.86 -18.57 26.06
CA SER A 76 6.87 -18.09 25.12
C SER A 76 7.93 -17.26 25.85
N PRO A 77 9.23 -17.59 25.73
CA PRO A 77 10.31 -16.80 26.32
C PRO A 77 10.29 -15.32 25.89
N LEU A 78 9.73 -15.04 24.70
CA LEU A 78 9.56 -13.68 24.20
C LEU A 78 8.69 -12.84 25.13
N PHE A 79 7.65 -13.41 25.75
CA PHE A 79 6.75 -12.69 26.65
C PHE A 79 7.27 -12.58 28.08
N CYS A 80 8.38 -13.24 28.41
CA CYS A 80 9.13 -12.96 29.64
C CYS A 80 9.93 -11.65 29.54
N LEU A 81 10.12 -11.12 28.32
CA LEU A 81 10.79 -9.83 28.12
C LEU A 81 9.85 -8.65 28.44
N PRO A 82 10.38 -7.55 28.99
CA PRO A 82 9.69 -6.26 29.05
C PRO A 82 9.14 -5.84 27.68
N THR A 83 8.01 -5.15 27.69
CA THR A 83 7.30 -4.76 26.46
C THR A 83 8.20 -3.93 25.54
N GLU A 84 9.04 -3.07 26.09
CA GLU A 84 9.97 -2.21 25.37
C GLU A 84 10.96 -3.02 24.54
N LEU A 85 11.51 -4.10 25.12
CA LEU A 85 12.43 -4.99 24.40
C LEU A 85 11.70 -5.78 23.31
N ARG A 86 10.46 -6.20 23.55
CA ARG A 86 9.64 -6.86 22.52
C ARG A 86 9.39 -5.93 21.34
N LEU A 87 8.94 -4.70 21.59
CA LEU A 87 8.69 -3.69 20.56
C LEU A 87 9.96 -3.43 19.74
N ARG A 88 11.12 -3.33 20.39
CA ARG A 88 12.40 -3.15 19.70
C ARG A 88 12.77 -4.34 18.81
N ILE A 89 12.54 -5.58 19.28
CA ILE A 89 12.74 -6.78 18.47
C ILE A 89 11.82 -6.74 17.24
N TYR A 90 10.54 -6.38 17.43
CA TYR A 90 9.60 -6.30 16.32
C TYR A 90 9.97 -5.23 15.30
N GLU A 91 10.42 -4.06 15.72
CA GLU A 91 10.92 -3.02 14.82
C GLU A 91 12.06 -3.55 13.94
N LEU A 92 12.99 -4.30 14.51
CA LEU A 92 14.11 -4.87 13.77
C LEU A 92 13.66 -5.95 12.79
N VAL A 93 12.69 -6.80 13.18
CA VAL A 93 12.18 -7.88 12.33
C VAL A 93 11.27 -7.38 11.21
N LEU A 94 10.46 -6.34 11.47
CA LEU A 94 9.48 -5.80 10.53
C LEU A 94 10.06 -4.73 9.60
N ARG A 95 11.27 -4.26 9.87
CA ARG A 95 11.97 -3.33 8.99
C ARG A 95 12.43 -4.09 7.75
N ILE A 96 11.94 -3.65 6.60
CA ILE A 96 12.40 -4.17 5.32
C ILE A 96 13.60 -3.32 4.89
N GLU A 97 14.69 -3.98 4.50
CA GLU A 97 15.92 -3.29 4.10
C GLU A 97 15.75 -2.56 2.76
N THR A 98 14.86 -3.05 1.90
CA THR A 98 14.50 -2.34 0.67
C THR A 98 13.86 -1.01 1.02
N PRO A 99 14.15 0.05 0.25
CA PRO A 99 13.65 1.40 0.56
C PRO A 99 12.13 1.50 0.47
N THR A 100 11.48 0.54 -0.19
CA THR A 100 10.08 0.63 -0.55
C THR A 100 9.41 -0.74 -0.46
N VAL A 101 8.13 -0.72 -0.09
CA VAL A 101 7.30 -1.90 0.15
C VAL A 101 6.02 -1.75 -0.67
N THR A 102 5.80 -2.64 -1.63
CA THR A 102 4.55 -2.67 -2.39
C THR A 102 3.61 -3.69 -1.77
N LEU A 103 2.36 -3.29 -1.50
CA LEU A 103 1.33 -4.18 -0.95
C LEU A 103 0.42 -4.63 -2.08
N THR A 104 0.48 -5.91 -2.44
CA THR A 104 -0.31 -6.49 -3.53
C THR A 104 -1.36 -7.44 -2.99
N ARG A 105 -2.52 -7.51 -3.65
CA ARG A 105 -3.55 -8.49 -3.27
C ARG A 105 -3.10 -9.88 -3.68
N TRP A 106 -3.28 -10.85 -2.79
CA TRP A 106 -2.92 -12.24 -3.06
C TRP A 106 -3.71 -12.79 -4.25
N GLN A 107 -3.00 -13.22 -5.30
CA GLN A 107 -3.60 -14.05 -6.34
C GLN A 107 -3.34 -15.52 -5.99
N LYS A 108 -4.42 -16.31 -5.84
CA LYS A 108 -4.41 -17.72 -5.40
C LYS A 108 -3.44 -18.65 -6.16
N TYR A 109 -2.91 -18.23 -7.30
CA TYR A 109 -2.08 -19.02 -8.19
C TYR A 109 -0.57 -18.97 -7.90
N HIS A 110 -0.10 -18.11 -6.98
CA HIS A 110 1.34 -17.94 -6.71
C HIS A 110 1.87 -18.71 -5.48
N SER A 111 1.24 -19.82 -5.08
CA SER A 111 1.66 -20.64 -3.92
C SER A 111 3.01 -21.37 -4.06
N GLN A 112 3.86 -20.98 -5.00
CA GLN A 112 5.12 -21.65 -5.25
C GLN A 112 6.23 -21.08 -4.36
N ARG A 113 6.53 -21.84 -3.30
CA ARG A 113 7.81 -21.92 -2.55
C ARG A 113 8.00 -20.95 -1.38
N GLY A 114 7.52 -21.38 -0.21
CA GLY A 114 8.32 -21.56 1.02
C GLY A 114 9.04 -20.36 1.67
N LEU A 115 8.94 -19.15 1.17
CA LEU A 115 9.53 -17.98 1.81
C LEU A 115 8.54 -17.38 2.81
N HIS A 116 8.96 -17.32 4.08
CA HIS A 116 8.19 -16.69 5.14
C HIS A 116 8.34 -15.17 5.04
N SER A 117 7.22 -14.44 4.87
CA SER A 117 7.21 -12.98 4.95
C SER A 117 7.47 -12.51 6.37
N VAL A 118 8.06 -11.32 6.51
CA VAL A 118 8.14 -10.61 7.80
C VAL A 118 6.75 -10.45 8.43
N LEU A 119 5.68 -10.43 7.62
CA LEU A 119 4.31 -10.34 8.12
C LEU A 119 3.70 -11.65 8.61
N THR A 120 4.38 -12.79 8.44
CA THR A 120 4.02 -14.02 9.18
C THR A 120 4.11 -13.81 10.70
N LEU A 121 4.90 -12.83 11.17
CA LEU A 121 4.92 -12.42 12.56
C LEU A 121 3.53 -11.96 13.03
N LEU A 122 2.78 -11.23 12.18
CA LEU A 122 1.42 -10.77 12.48
C LEU A 122 0.42 -11.91 12.61
N GLU A 123 0.72 -13.08 12.06
CA GLU A 123 -0.16 -14.26 12.06
C GLU A 123 0.08 -15.19 13.26
N THR A 124 1.14 -14.97 14.03
CA THR A 124 1.55 -15.85 15.14
C THR A 124 0.50 -15.94 16.24
N CYS A 125 0.17 -14.81 16.89
CA CYS A 125 -0.84 -14.73 17.93
C CYS A 125 -1.42 -13.32 18.06
N ARG A 126 -2.58 -13.22 18.73
CA ARG A 126 -3.30 -11.94 18.93
C ARG A 126 -2.47 -10.88 19.64
N ARG A 127 -1.62 -11.28 20.60
CA ARG A 127 -0.77 -10.34 21.35
C ARG A 127 0.30 -9.75 20.45
N ILE A 128 1.05 -10.59 19.73
CA ILE A 128 2.06 -10.12 18.77
C ILE A 128 1.38 -9.23 17.73
N HIS A 129 0.28 -9.68 17.10
CA HIS A 129 -0.46 -8.85 16.14
C HIS A 129 -0.82 -7.47 16.71
N ALA A 130 -1.38 -7.41 17.94
CA ALA A 130 -1.76 -6.14 18.56
C ALA A 130 -0.56 -5.22 18.85
N GLU A 131 0.59 -5.79 19.25
CA GLU A 131 1.83 -5.04 19.51
C GLU A 131 2.52 -4.58 18.21
N THR A 132 2.41 -5.34 17.11
CA THR A 132 3.25 -5.19 15.91
C THR A 132 2.58 -4.57 14.70
N GLU A 133 1.26 -4.71 14.57
CA GLU A 133 0.52 -4.34 13.36
C GLU A 133 0.82 -2.89 12.92
N LEU A 134 0.87 -1.94 13.85
CA LEU A 134 1.11 -0.54 13.53
C LEU A 134 2.60 -0.25 13.27
N ILE A 135 3.50 -0.95 13.95
CA ILE A 135 4.96 -0.77 13.80
C ILE A 135 5.34 -0.94 12.34
N PHE A 136 4.81 -1.99 11.69
CA PHE A 136 5.09 -2.26 10.29
C PHE A 136 4.74 -1.08 9.38
N TYR A 137 3.56 -0.48 9.53
CA TYR A 137 3.12 0.64 8.70
C TYR A 137 3.84 1.95 9.03
N ASP A 138 4.28 2.12 10.28
CA ASP A 138 4.96 3.32 10.76
C ASP A 138 6.40 3.40 10.24
N ILE A 139 7.15 2.29 10.27
CA ILE A 139 8.58 2.29 9.96
C ILE A 139 8.91 2.09 8.48
N ASN A 140 7.99 1.51 7.69
CA ASN A 140 8.25 1.17 6.29
C ASN A 140 7.63 2.21 5.34
N THR A 141 8.29 2.44 4.20
CA THR A 141 7.77 3.29 3.13
C THR A 141 6.90 2.47 2.19
N ILE A 142 5.60 2.78 2.16
CA ILE A 142 4.61 2.03 1.38
C ILE A 142 4.46 2.62 -0.02
N VAL A 143 4.44 1.77 -1.04
CA VAL A 143 4.19 2.15 -2.45
C VAL A 143 2.74 1.86 -2.81
N ILE A 144 2.08 2.87 -3.39
CA ILE A 144 0.76 2.75 -4.00
C ILE A 144 0.97 2.68 -5.52
N PRO A 145 0.82 1.50 -6.14
CA PRO A 145 1.05 1.35 -7.58
C PRO A 145 0.10 2.21 -8.41
N SER A 146 0.57 2.65 -9.59
CA SER A 146 -0.13 3.65 -10.41
C SER A 146 -1.37 3.10 -11.11
N MET A 147 -1.43 1.81 -11.44
CA MET A 147 -2.28 1.36 -12.55
C MET A 147 -2.94 0.02 -12.25
N ASN A 148 -4.02 0.07 -11.48
CA ASN A 148 -5.13 -0.84 -11.65
C ASN A 148 -6.38 -0.21 -11.02
N PRO A 149 -7.48 0.03 -11.77
CA PRO A 149 -8.75 0.44 -11.16
C PRO A 149 -9.20 -0.54 -10.06
N TYR A 150 -8.78 -1.81 -10.13
CA TYR A 150 -9.02 -2.81 -9.09
C TYR A 150 -8.13 -2.67 -7.85
N ASP A 151 -6.99 -1.95 -7.91
CA ASP A 151 -6.08 -1.77 -6.78
C ASP A 151 -6.55 -0.69 -5.79
N THR A 152 -7.52 0.15 -6.19
CA THR A 152 -8.25 1.04 -5.24
C THR A 152 -8.91 0.25 -4.10
N CYS A 153 -9.12 -1.07 -4.30
CA CYS A 153 -9.59 -1.99 -3.28
C CYS A 153 -8.66 -2.02 -2.05
N TYR A 154 -7.34 -1.85 -2.19
CA TYR A 154 -6.43 -1.90 -1.04
C TYR A 154 -6.79 -0.86 0.01
N MET A 155 -6.86 0.41 -0.39
CA MET A 155 -7.16 1.50 0.54
C MET A 155 -8.55 1.41 1.16
N ASN A 156 -9.46 0.68 0.51
CA ASN A 156 -10.80 0.44 1.03
C ASN A 156 -10.87 -0.77 1.99
N THR A 157 -9.90 -1.69 1.93
CA THR A 157 -9.87 -2.90 2.80
C THR A 157 -9.03 -2.71 4.05
N VAL A 158 -8.05 -1.80 4.00
CA VAL A 158 -7.19 -1.45 5.13
C VAL A 158 -7.98 -0.64 6.16
N SER A 159 -7.81 -0.95 7.44
CA SER A 159 -8.49 -0.19 8.48
C SER A 159 -7.94 1.23 8.58
N PRO A 160 -8.77 2.24 8.94
CA PRO A 160 -8.31 3.61 9.12
C PRO A 160 -7.13 3.73 10.09
N LYS A 161 -7.10 2.88 11.13
CA LYS A 161 -6.01 2.81 12.11
C LYS A 161 -4.65 2.49 11.44
N ARG A 162 -4.64 1.56 10.47
CA ARG A 162 -3.42 1.20 9.71
C ARG A 162 -3.05 2.31 8.73
N LEU A 163 -4.02 2.90 8.03
CA LEU A 163 -3.77 4.02 7.11
C LEU A 163 -3.14 5.23 7.82
N HIS A 164 -3.62 5.57 9.01
CA HIS A 164 -3.04 6.65 9.82
C HIS A 164 -1.64 6.35 10.36
N ALA A 165 -1.28 5.07 10.49
CA ALA A 165 0.06 4.66 10.88
C ALA A 165 1.07 4.79 9.74
N ILE A 166 0.63 4.86 8.47
CA ILE A 166 1.54 5.06 7.33
C ILE A 166 2.12 6.47 7.37
N LYS A 167 3.42 6.57 7.68
CA LYS A 167 4.14 7.85 7.76
C LYS A 167 4.95 8.19 6.52
N SER A 168 5.36 7.19 5.75
CA SER A 168 6.08 7.39 4.50
C SER A 168 5.38 6.68 3.35
N LEU A 169 5.07 7.42 2.29
CA LEU A 169 4.24 6.96 1.19
C LEU A 169 4.85 7.34 -0.15
N ILE A 170 4.80 6.41 -1.10
CA ILE A 170 5.14 6.66 -2.51
C ILE A 170 3.88 6.47 -3.34
N VAL A 171 3.48 7.50 -4.07
CA VAL A 171 2.37 7.42 -5.02
C VAL A 171 2.94 7.43 -6.43
N GLN A 172 2.63 6.38 -7.19
CA GLN A 172 3.00 6.35 -8.59
C GLN A 172 1.90 7.01 -9.44
N VAL A 173 2.29 7.96 -10.30
CA VAL A 173 1.37 8.80 -11.08
C VAL A 173 1.68 8.70 -12.57
N SER A 174 0.63 8.60 -13.38
CA SER A 174 0.73 8.49 -14.83
C SER A 174 0.60 9.83 -15.56
N SER A 175 -0.10 10.79 -14.95
CA SER A 175 -0.35 12.14 -15.45
C SER A 175 -0.44 13.15 -14.30
N SER A 176 -0.51 14.43 -14.62
CA SER A 176 -0.79 15.53 -13.66
C SER A 176 -2.17 15.43 -13.02
N SER A 177 -3.19 15.01 -13.78
CA SER A 177 -4.55 14.82 -13.26
C SER A 177 -4.64 13.63 -12.30
N ASP A 178 -3.95 12.53 -12.61
CA ASP A 178 -3.80 11.37 -11.73
C ASP A 178 -3.03 11.75 -10.45
N ALA A 179 -1.97 12.56 -10.58
CA ALA A 179 -1.25 13.10 -9.44
C ALA A 179 -2.17 13.92 -8.51
N LEU A 180 -2.95 14.85 -9.06
CA LEU A 180 -3.90 15.63 -8.26
C LEU A 180 -4.93 14.73 -7.56
N ALA A 181 -5.53 13.77 -8.29
CA ALA A 181 -6.51 12.85 -7.72
C ALA A 181 -5.93 12.00 -6.58
N LYS A 182 -4.69 11.51 -6.73
CA LYS A 182 -3.99 10.77 -5.67
C LYS A 182 -3.63 11.66 -4.49
N LEU A 183 -3.21 12.90 -4.72
CA LEU A 183 -2.95 13.86 -3.63
C LEU A 183 -4.22 14.12 -2.80
N GLN A 184 -5.37 14.30 -3.47
CA GLN A 184 -6.65 14.45 -2.80
C GLN A 184 -7.01 13.23 -1.95
N ASP A 185 -6.85 12.02 -2.51
CA ASP A 185 -7.10 10.78 -1.75
C ASP A 185 -6.14 10.62 -0.57
N VAL A 186 -4.87 11.00 -0.75
CA VAL A 186 -3.86 11.00 0.31
C VAL A 186 -4.23 11.96 1.43
N ALA A 187 -4.63 13.19 1.11
CA ALA A 187 -5.01 14.20 2.08
C ALA A 187 -6.22 13.78 2.94
N LEU A 188 -7.17 13.05 2.34
CA LEU A 188 -8.39 12.63 3.03
C LEU A 188 -8.19 11.43 3.95
N ARG A 189 -7.26 10.52 3.63
CA ARG A 189 -7.18 9.20 4.29
C ARG A 189 -5.92 8.98 5.12
N PHE A 190 -4.86 9.73 4.86
CA PHE A 190 -3.55 9.45 5.44
C PHE A 190 -3.04 10.62 6.28
N ARG A 191 -2.12 10.29 7.16
CA ARG A 191 -1.40 11.23 8.03
C ARG A 191 0.09 11.07 7.76
N VAL A 192 0.45 11.30 6.50
CA VAL A 192 1.81 11.11 5.99
C VAL A 192 2.72 12.23 6.48
N HIS A 193 3.93 11.85 6.88
CA HIS A 193 5.02 12.79 7.15
C HIS A 193 5.91 12.97 5.92
N LYS A 194 6.07 11.93 5.12
CA LYS A 194 6.87 11.93 3.89
C LYS A 194 6.06 11.40 2.73
N LEU A 195 5.98 12.19 1.66
CA LEU A 195 5.28 11.82 0.43
C LEU A 195 6.21 11.90 -0.77
N ILE A 196 6.36 10.81 -1.50
CA ILE A 196 7.11 10.78 -2.76
C ILE A 196 6.12 10.56 -3.91
N VAL A 197 6.13 11.44 -4.89
CA VAL A 197 5.34 11.33 -6.11
C VAL A 197 6.25 10.80 -7.21
N GLU A 198 6.12 9.53 -7.55
CA GLU A 198 6.91 8.88 -8.61
C GLU A 198 6.15 8.92 -9.94
N ARG A 199 6.71 9.59 -10.94
CA ARG A 199 6.10 9.63 -12.28
C ARG A 199 6.37 8.31 -12.98
N HIS A 200 5.36 7.72 -13.62
CA HIS A 200 5.54 6.47 -14.36
C HIS A 200 6.15 6.71 -15.75
N GLN A 201 5.93 7.90 -16.32
CA GLN A 201 6.39 8.25 -17.66
C GLN A 201 7.79 8.87 -17.64
N SER A 202 8.58 8.57 -18.68
CA SER A 202 9.81 9.31 -18.95
C SER A 202 9.51 10.77 -19.31
N VAL A 203 10.47 11.68 -19.04
CA VAL A 203 10.43 13.12 -19.38
C VAL A 203 9.95 13.40 -20.81
N ARG A 204 10.26 12.50 -21.75
CA ARG A 204 9.82 12.58 -23.15
C ARG A 204 8.30 12.65 -23.31
N PHE A 205 7.59 11.89 -22.50
CA PHE A 205 6.14 11.69 -22.62
C PHE A 205 5.33 12.54 -21.65
N ILE A 206 5.96 13.10 -20.61
CA ILE A 206 5.28 13.94 -19.63
C ILE A 206 4.82 15.26 -20.25
N ASP A 207 3.52 15.56 -20.22
CA ASP A 207 2.99 16.87 -20.62
C ASP A 207 3.26 17.94 -19.56
N VAL A 208 4.39 18.64 -19.68
CA VAL A 208 4.82 19.73 -18.79
C VAL A 208 3.78 20.84 -18.67
N ARG A 209 3.00 21.12 -19.72
CA ARG A 209 1.98 22.20 -19.68
C ARG A 209 0.83 21.82 -18.76
N SER A 210 0.39 20.56 -18.81
CA SER A 210 -0.64 20.07 -17.91
C SER A 210 -0.18 20.08 -16.44
N TRP A 211 1.07 19.71 -16.17
CA TRP A 211 1.66 19.84 -14.83
C TRP A 211 1.69 21.29 -14.34
N ALA A 212 2.07 22.23 -15.21
CA ALA A 212 2.04 23.66 -14.87
C ALA A 212 0.62 24.16 -14.59
N TYR A 213 -0.37 23.68 -15.36
CA TYR A 213 -1.79 24.02 -15.16
C TYR A 213 -2.30 23.55 -13.79
N PHE A 214 -2.01 22.30 -13.41
CA PHE A 214 -2.50 21.72 -12.16
C PHE A 214 -1.69 22.10 -10.90
N ARG A 215 -0.56 22.80 -11.06
CA ARG A 215 0.34 23.16 -9.97
C ARG A 215 -0.38 23.85 -8.81
N GLN A 216 -1.26 24.81 -9.10
CA GLN A 216 -1.95 25.57 -8.05
C GLN A 216 -2.91 24.69 -7.24
N GLN A 217 -3.65 23.78 -7.89
CA GLN A 217 -4.50 22.84 -7.15
C GLN A 217 -3.66 21.86 -6.32
N MET A 218 -2.58 21.30 -6.89
CA MET A 218 -1.69 20.41 -6.14
C MET A 218 -1.08 21.10 -4.92
N GLN A 219 -0.70 22.38 -5.05
CA GLN A 219 -0.23 23.18 -3.93
C GLN A 219 -1.28 23.29 -2.82
N ALA A 220 -2.53 23.63 -3.16
CA ALA A 220 -3.61 23.71 -2.17
C ALA A 220 -3.84 22.38 -1.43
N GLU A 221 -3.75 21.24 -2.14
CA GLU A 221 -3.88 19.92 -1.50
C GLU A 221 -2.69 19.61 -0.56
N VAL A 222 -1.47 19.99 -0.94
CA VAL A 222 -0.28 19.86 -0.08
C VAL A 222 -0.39 20.77 1.14
N GLU A 223 -0.95 21.97 1.01
CA GLU A 223 -1.25 22.87 2.12
C GLU A 223 -2.25 22.26 3.11
N ASN A 224 -3.25 21.53 2.61
CA ASN A 224 -4.24 20.83 3.44
C ASN A 224 -3.64 19.65 4.25
N MET A 225 -2.49 19.10 3.85
CA MET A 225 -1.81 18.03 4.59
C MET A 225 -0.99 18.60 5.76
N SER A 226 -1.58 18.71 6.95
CA SER A 226 -0.95 19.35 8.11
C SER A 226 0.20 18.55 8.74
N GLU A 227 0.21 17.23 8.60
CA GLU A 227 1.29 16.36 9.14
C GLU A 227 2.46 16.17 8.15
N LEU A 228 2.35 16.65 6.91
CA LEU A 228 3.37 16.47 5.88
C LEU A 228 4.59 17.36 6.14
N LYS A 229 5.76 16.73 6.21
CA LYS A 229 7.06 17.36 6.51
C LYS A 229 8.05 17.31 5.35
N ASP A 230 7.88 16.35 4.44
CA ASP A 230 8.77 16.15 3.30
C ASP A 230 7.95 15.72 2.09
N ILE A 231 8.17 16.39 0.95
CA ILE A 231 7.60 16.01 -0.33
C ILE A 231 8.69 15.95 -1.39
N ASP A 232 8.69 14.86 -2.16
CA ASP A 232 9.62 14.70 -3.27
C ASP A 232 8.93 14.22 -4.53
N PHE A 233 9.53 14.52 -5.67
CA PHE A 233 9.06 14.16 -6.99
C PHE A 233 10.15 13.42 -7.74
N ILE A 234 9.92 12.15 -8.04
CA ILE A 234 10.86 11.31 -8.76
C ILE A 234 10.39 11.17 -10.20
N THR A 235 11.26 11.56 -11.13
CA THR A 235 11.05 11.30 -12.56
C THR A 235 12.01 10.20 -13.02
N PRO A 236 11.51 9.09 -13.60
CA PRO A 236 12.35 8.01 -14.07
C PRO A 236 13.39 8.52 -15.06
N SER A 237 14.65 8.19 -14.80
CA SER A 237 15.74 8.53 -15.71
C SER A 237 15.52 7.83 -17.06
N ALA A 238 15.66 8.60 -18.15
CA ALA A 238 15.67 8.00 -19.48
C ALA A 238 16.91 7.10 -19.61
N LYS A 239 16.73 5.91 -20.20
CA LYS A 239 17.87 5.05 -20.54
C LYS A 239 18.59 5.67 -21.74
N GLY A 240 19.81 6.18 -21.53
CA GLY A 240 20.67 6.73 -22.57
C GLY A 240 20.92 8.23 -22.45
N ASN A 241 21.55 8.82 -23.47
CA ASN A 241 21.88 10.25 -23.49
C ASN A 241 20.60 11.09 -23.57
N ILE A 242 20.43 12.00 -22.59
CA ILE A 242 19.31 12.93 -22.50
C ILE A 242 19.48 14.00 -23.58
N SER A 243 18.45 14.21 -24.41
CA SER A 243 18.44 15.28 -25.41
C SER A 243 18.40 16.67 -24.74
N GLU A 244 18.94 17.71 -25.37
CA GLU A 244 18.85 19.09 -24.86
C GLU A 244 17.39 19.52 -24.61
N ASP A 245 16.47 19.10 -25.47
CA ASP A 245 15.04 19.36 -25.29
C ASP A 245 14.46 18.64 -24.07
N GLU A 246 14.91 17.41 -23.79
CA GLU A 246 14.50 16.67 -22.59
C GLU A 246 15.05 17.33 -21.33
N LEU A 247 16.28 17.81 -21.36
CA LEU A 247 16.88 18.56 -20.27
C LEU A 247 16.07 19.85 -19.97
N ARG A 248 15.69 20.59 -21.01
CA ARG A 248 14.83 21.79 -20.88
C ARG A 248 13.46 21.44 -20.29
N ARG A 249 12.85 20.31 -20.68
CA ARG A 249 11.58 19.83 -20.10
C ARG A 249 11.74 19.44 -18.63
N LEU A 250 12.82 18.74 -18.29
CA LEU A 250 13.13 18.34 -16.93
C LEU A 250 13.35 19.56 -16.02
N GLN A 251 14.08 20.57 -16.49
CA GLN A 251 14.24 21.83 -15.75
C GLN A 251 12.90 22.51 -15.45
N LYS A 252 11.98 22.53 -16.41
CA LYS A 252 10.63 23.08 -16.21
C LYS A 252 9.81 22.26 -15.21
N LEU A 253 9.92 20.93 -15.24
CA LEU A 253 9.27 20.06 -14.25
C LEU A 253 9.87 20.29 -12.86
N ASN A 254 11.19 20.33 -12.73
CA ASN A 254 11.87 20.60 -11.46
C ASN A 254 11.44 21.96 -10.88
N ALA A 255 11.31 23.00 -11.70
CA ALA A 255 10.81 24.30 -11.22
C ALA A 255 9.37 24.25 -10.69
N ILE A 256 8.52 23.37 -11.24
CA ILE A 256 7.18 23.11 -10.70
C ILE A 256 7.29 22.38 -9.36
N ASP A 257 8.12 21.33 -9.31
CA ASP A 257 8.33 20.49 -8.13
C ASP A 257 8.91 21.30 -6.96
N ASP A 258 9.90 22.16 -7.23
CA ASP A 258 10.52 23.04 -6.25
C ASP A 258 9.51 23.99 -5.61
N THR A 259 8.52 24.45 -6.38
CA THR A 259 7.45 25.25 -5.78
C THR A 259 6.63 24.42 -4.78
N LEU A 260 6.31 23.18 -5.12
CA LEU A 260 5.55 22.31 -4.23
C LEU A 260 6.36 21.93 -2.97
N ARG A 261 7.69 21.80 -3.08
CA ARG A 261 8.59 21.61 -1.93
C ARG A 261 8.60 22.81 -0.99
N LEU A 262 8.72 24.02 -1.54
CA LEU A 262 8.75 25.27 -0.75
C LEU A 262 7.50 25.44 0.13
N VAL A 263 6.35 24.93 -0.30
CA VAL A 263 5.10 24.96 0.49
C VAL A 263 5.21 24.15 1.77
N VAL A 264 5.94 23.03 1.74
CA VAL A 264 6.17 22.18 2.90
C VAL A 264 7.21 22.79 3.83
N ASP A 265 8.26 23.40 3.28
CA ASP A 265 9.34 24.05 4.06
C ASP A 265 8.86 25.28 4.85
N LEU A 266 7.73 25.89 4.45
CA LEU A 266 7.14 27.06 5.12
C LEU A 266 6.25 26.70 6.33
N LYS A 267 5.99 25.42 6.58
CA LYS A 267 5.15 24.92 7.68
C LYS A 267 5.96 24.61 8.94
#